data_AF-A0AAU1T648-F1
#
_entry.id   AF-A0AAU1T648-F1
#
_cell.length_a   1.000
_cell.length_b   1.000
_cell.length_c   1.000
_cell.angle_alpha   90.00
_cell.angle_beta   90.00
_cell.angle_gamma   90.00
#
_symmetry.space_group_name_H-M   'P 1'
#
loop_
_entity.id
_entity.type
_entity.pdbx_description
1 polymer ?
#
loop_
_entity_poly.entity_id
_entity_poly.type
_entity_poly.pdbx_seq_one_letter_code
_entity_poly.pdbx_strand_id
1 'polypeptide(L)'
;MDEKESARAAVREFLTTRRARVTPTDAGLPAHGTRRRVKGLRREEVALLAGVSPEYYVRLERGQATGPSAGVVDAVADVLRLDDDERTHLDRLLAALTPARHKRRRPAKDLINPESGCS
;
A
#
# COMPACT_ATOMS: atom_id res chain seq x y z
N MET A 1 -26.86 -2.09 3.28
CA MET A 1 -25.62 -2.81 2.87
C MET A 1 -24.57 -1.84 2.30
N ASP A 2 -24.73 -0.55 2.57
CA ASP A 2 -24.15 0.55 1.80
C ASP A 2 -22.81 1.03 2.40
N GLU A 3 -22.62 0.83 3.70
CA GLU A 3 -21.41 1.22 4.43
C GLU A 3 -20.14 0.52 3.91
N LYS A 4 -20.25 -0.75 3.51
CA LYS A 4 -19.13 -1.49 2.90
C LYS A 4 -18.78 -0.95 1.51
N GLU A 5 -19.78 -0.57 0.72
CA GLU A 5 -19.57 0.02 -0.60
C GLU A 5 -18.87 1.38 -0.47
N SER A 6 -19.31 2.21 0.48
CA SER A 6 -18.67 3.49 0.81
C SER A 6 -17.24 3.30 1.30
N ALA A 7 -16.98 2.30 2.15
CA ALA A 7 -15.62 1.98 2.59
C ALA A 7 -14.72 1.53 1.44
N ARG A 8 -15.24 0.75 0.47
CA ARG A 8 -14.47 0.35 -0.73
C ARG A 8 -14.11 1.56 -1.58
N ALA A 9 -15.06 2.46 -1.79
CA ALA A 9 -14.85 3.70 -2.53
C ALA A 9 -13.80 4.59 -1.83
N ALA A 10 -13.88 4.71 -0.50
CA ALA A 10 -12.92 5.48 0.30
C ALA A 10 -11.50 4.90 0.24
N VAL A 11 -11.32 3.58 0.38
CA VAL A 11 -10.01 2.92 0.21
C VAL A 11 -9.44 3.20 -1.18
N ARG A 12 -10.26 3.06 -2.21
CA ARG A 12 -9.87 3.31 -3.59
C ARG A 12 -9.39 4.73 -3.81
N GLU A 13 -10.17 5.71 -3.38
CA GLU A 13 -9.85 7.12 -3.53
C GLU A 13 -8.58 7.48 -2.76
N PHE A 14 -8.47 7.00 -1.52
CA PHE A 14 -7.31 7.24 -0.67
C PHE A 14 -6.03 6.71 -1.31
N LEU A 15 -5.99 5.42 -1.69
CA LEU A 15 -4.80 4.82 -2.29
C LEU A 15 -4.46 5.45 -3.65
N THR A 16 -5.47 5.77 -4.47
CA THR A 16 -5.26 6.44 -5.77
C THR A 16 -4.63 7.81 -5.59
N THR A 17 -5.12 8.60 -4.63
CA THR A 17 -4.64 9.96 -4.35
C THR A 17 -3.22 9.95 -3.82
N ARG A 18 -2.90 9.04 -2.90
CA ARG A 18 -1.55 8.91 -2.33
C ARG A 18 -0.54 8.43 -3.37
N ARG A 19 -0.90 7.43 -4.18
CA ARG A 19 -0.06 6.95 -5.30
C ARG A 19 0.22 8.03 -6.35
N ALA A 20 -0.75 8.91 -6.60
CA ALA A 20 -0.58 10.02 -7.52
C ALA A 20 0.36 11.12 -6.97
N ARG A 21 0.50 11.24 -5.65
CA ARG A 21 1.40 12.19 -4.99
C ARG A 21 2.83 11.70 -4.89
N VAL A 22 3.03 10.39 -4.68
CA VAL A 22 4.39 9.83 -4.53
C VAL A 22 5.07 9.69 -5.88
N THR A 23 6.25 10.28 -6.00
CA THR A 23 7.08 10.08 -7.18
C THR A 23 7.91 8.80 -7.06
N PRO A 24 8.26 8.17 -8.18
CA PRO A 24 9.17 7.03 -8.19
C PRO A 24 10.49 7.32 -7.48
N THR A 25 10.99 8.55 -7.57
CA THR A 25 12.20 9.00 -6.86
C THR A 25 11.99 9.01 -5.34
N ASP A 26 10.82 9.45 -4.86
CA ASP A 26 10.48 9.43 -3.43
C ASP A 26 10.39 8.00 -2.87
N ALA A 27 10.03 7.04 -3.72
CA ALA A 27 9.94 5.62 -3.38
C ALA A 27 11.26 4.84 -3.60
N GLY A 28 12.37 5.54 -3.88
CA GLY A 28 13.68 4.92 -4.09
C GLY A 28 13.88 4.25 -5.45
N LEU A 29 12.96 4.47 -6.41
CA LEU A 29 13.11 3.97 -7.77
C LEU A 29 13.78 5.02 -8.67
N PRO A 30 14.69 4.60 -9.56
CA PRO A 30 15.30 5.51 -10.52
C PRO A 30 14.21 6.14 -11.40
N ALA A 31 14.25 7.46 -11.58
CA ALA A 31 13.35 8.19 -12.48
C ALA A 31 13.59 7.86 -13.97
N HIS A 32 14.61 7.05 -14.28
CA HIS A 32 15.02 6.71 -15.64
C HIS A 32 14.06 5.70 -16.28
N GLY A 33 13.53 6.05 -17.44
CA GLY A 33 12.62 5.23 -18.23
C GLY A 33 11.93 6.08 -19.29
N THR A 34 12.48 6.05 -20.50
CA THR A 34 12.29 6.92 -21.69
C THR A 34 10.85 7.09 -22.23
N ARG A 35 9.79 6.69 -21.50
CA ARG A 35 8.39 6.92 -21.92
C ARG A 35 7.37 6.71 -20.79
N ARG A 36 7.50 7.40 -19.66
CA ARG A 36 6.49 7.32 -18.59
C ARG A 36 5.19 8.01 -19.00
N ARG A 37 4.10 7.23 -19.07
CA ARG A 37 2.73 7.73 -19.31
C ARG A 37 2.00 8.18 -18.03
N VAL A 38 2.56 7.89 -16.85
CA VAL A 38 1.96 8.22 -15.56
C VAL A 38 2.85 9.17 -14.78
N LYS A 39 2.24 10.20 -14.18
CA LYS A 39 2.94 11.24 -13.40
C LYS A 39 3.37 10.79 -11.99
N GLY A 40 2.73 9.76 -11.43
CA GLY A 40 3.06 9.19 -10.11
C GLY A 40 3.49 7.71 -10.21
N LEU A 41 3.58 7.03 -9.07
CA LEU A 41 3.92 5.60 -9.02
C LEU A 41 2.96 4.74 -9.86
N ARG A 42 3.50 3.72 -10.53
CA ARG A 42 2.69 2.65 -11.13
C ARG A 42 2.24 1.66 -10.07
N ARG A 43 1.12 0.99 -10.36
CA ARG A 43 0.61 -0.10 -9.52
C ARG A 43 1.63 -1.24 -9.36
N GLU A 44 2.29 -1.58 -10.46
CA GLU A 44 3.33 -2.62 -10.50
C GLU A 44 4.54 -2.24 -9.65
N GLU A 45 4.94 -0.96 -9.67
CA GLU A 45 6.04 -0.44 -8.86
C GLU A 45 5.70 -0.49 -7.37
N VAL A 46 4.48 -0.09 -6.98
CA VAL A 46 4.03 -0.21 -5.58
C VAL A 46 4.05 -1.67 -5.14
N ALA A 47 3.53 -2.56 -5.97
CA ALA A 47 3.46 -3.98 -5.66
C ALA A 47 4.85 -4.60 -5.48
N LEU A 48 5.78 -4.27 -6.38
CA LEU A 48 7.18 -4.69 -6.30
C LEU A 48 7.84 -4.24 -5.00
N LEU A 49 7.72 -2.95 -4.66
CA LEU A 49 8.34 -2.39 -3.46
C LEU A 49 7.68 -2.90 -2.17
N ALA A 50 6.37 -3.16 -2.19
CA ALA A 50 5.63 -3.70 -1.05
C ALA A 50 5.74 -5.23 -0.93
N GLY A 51 6.45 -5.91 -1.84
CA GLY A 51 6.62 -7.37 -1.82
C GLY A 51 5.33 -8.15 -2.09
N VAL A 52 4.39 -7.58 -2.85
CA VAL A 52 3.11 -8.22 -3.21
C VAL A 52 2.93 -8.34 -4.72
N SER A 53 2.02 -9.21 -5.16
CA SER A 53 1.69 -9.30 -6.58
C SER A 53 0.95 -8.03 -7.07
N PRO A 54 1.19 -7.57 -8.31
CA PRO A 54 0.45 -6.44 -8.90
C PRO A 54 -1.07 -6.60 -8.83
N GLU A 55 -1.58 -7.80 -9.07
CA GLU A 55 -3.01 -8.15 -8.98
C GLU A 55 -3.53 -8.04 -7.55
N TYR A 56 -2.69 -8.30 -6.55
CA TYR A 56 -3.04 -8.11 -5.15
C TYR A 56 -3.23 -6.63 -4.83
N TYR A 57 -2.28 -5.78 -5.26
CA TYR A 57 -2.39 -4.34 -5.09
C TYR A 57 -3.61 -3.75 -5.83
N VAL A 58 -3.92 -4.23 -7.04
CA VAL A 58 -5.14 -3.82 -7.75
C VAL A 58 -6.41 -4.18 -6.98
N ARG A 59 -6.47 -5.36 -6.36
CA ARG A 59 -7.60 -5.74 -5.49
C ARG A 59 -7.67 -4.89 -4.24
N LEU A 60 -6.52 -4.58 -3.62
CA LEU A 60 -6.45 -3.69 -2.46
C LEU A 60 -6.96 -2.29 -2.81
N GLU A 61 -6.51 -1.73 -3.93
CA GLU A 61 -6.97 -0.44 -4.45
C GLU A 61 -8.48 -0.44 -4.79
N ARG A 62 -9.05 -1.60 -5.13
CA ARG A 62 -10.51 -1.73 -5.37
C ARG A 62 -11.32 -1.99 -4.09
N GLY A 63 -10.69 -2.08 -2.92
CA GLY A 63 -11.36 -2.50 -1.69
C GLY A 63 -11.87 -3.95 -1.73
N GLN A 64 -11.29 -4.76 -2.62
CA GLN A 64 -11.62 -6.17 -2.84
C GLN A 64 -10.56 -7.11 -2.26
N ALA A 65 -9.49 -6.58 -1.65
CA ALA A 65 -8.52 -7.41 -0.95
C ALA A 65 -9.16 -8.04 0.29
N THR A 66 -9.12 -9.37 0.35
CA THR A 66 -9.62 -10.14 1.48
C THR A 66 -8.54 -10.21 2.56
N GLY A 67 -8.70 -9.45 3.64
CA GLY A 67 -7.86 -9.55 4.84
C GLY A 67 -6.36 -9.33 4.60
N PRO A 68 -5.93 -8.14 4.16
CA PRO A 68 -4.51 -7.83 4.07
C PRO A 68 -3.83 -8.00 5.42
N SER A 69 -2.66 -8.62 5.42
CA SER A 69 -1.84 -8.75 6.62
C SER A 69 -1.32 -7.36 7.02
N ALA A 70 -1.18 -7.11 8.32
CA ALA A 70 -0.66 -5.85 8.83
C ALA A 70 0.69 -5.47 8.16
N GLY A 71 1.59 -6.43 7.98
CA GLY A 71 2.87 -6.20 7.29
C GLY A 71 2.72 -5.77 5.83
N VAL A 72 1.69 -6.23 5.11
CA VAL A 72 1.41 -5.77 3.74
C VAL A 72 0.86 -4.35 3.75
N VAL A 73 -0.02 -4.02 4.71
CA VAL A 73 -0.55 -2.66 4.85
C VAL A 73 0.56 -1.68 5.21
N ASP A 74 1.45 -2.05 6.14
CA ASP A 74 2.64 -1.28 6.51
C ASP A 74 3.59 -1.11 5.33
N ALA A 75 3.89 -2.17 4.58
CA ALA A 75 4.76 -2.07 3.41
C ALA A 75 4.17 -1.14 2.33
N VAL A 76 2.87 -1.26 2.06
CA VAL A 76 2.19 -0.33 1.12
C VAL A 76 2.20 1.09 1.66
N ALA A 77 2.01 1.28 2.97
CA ALA A 77 2.05 2.60 3.60
C ALA A 77 3.44 3.23 3.53
N ASP A 78 4.50 2.43 3.70
CA ASP A 78 5.89 2.89 3.62
C ASP A 78 6.25 3.33 2.19
N VAL A 79 5.88 2.51 1.20
CA VAL A 79 6.07 2.82 -0.23
C VAL A 79 5.29 4.06 -0.65
N LEU A 80 4.08 4.23 -0.11
CA LEU A 80 3.25 5.41 -0.35
C LEU A 80 3.61 6.59 0.57
N ARG A 81 4.65 6.45 1.41
CA ARG A 81 5.13 7.46 2.35
C ARG A 81 4.01 8.07 3.20
N LEU A 82 3.11 7.22 3.68
CA LEU A 82 2.00 7.63 4.54
C LEU A 82 2.52 7.96 5.94
N ASP A 83 2.04 9.08 6.49
CA ASP A 83 2.22 9.46 7.88
C ASP A 83 1.40 8.56 8.84
N ASP A 84 1.64 8.68 10.15
CA ASP A 84 0.99 7.83 11.17
C ASP A 84 -0.55 7.97 11.18
N ASP A 85 -1.04 9.21 11.02
CA ASP A 85 -2.48 9.49 10.89
C ASP A 85 -3.09 8.83 9.65
N GLU A 86 -2.35 8.84 8.55
CA GLU A 86 -2.77 8.26 7.27
C GLU A 86 -2.80 6.74 7.31
N ARG A 87 -1.81 6.14 7.97
CA ARG A 87 -1.76 4.70 8.27
C ARG A 87 -2.96 4.30 9.11
N THR A 88 -3.23 5.04 10.18
CA THR A 88 -4.39 4.81 11.06
C THR A 88 -5.70 4.94 10.29
N HIS A 89 -5.81 5.91 9.39
CA HIS A 89 -6.98 6.07 8.54
C HIS A 89 -7.18 4.88 7.59
N LEU A 90 -6.12 4.43 6.92
CA LEU A 90 -6.16 3.27 6.04
C LEU A 90 -6.57 2.00 6.80
N ASP A 91 -6.01 1.77 7.99
CA ASP A 91 -6.37 0.62 8.84
C ASP A 91 -7.86 0.63 9.20
N ARG A 92 -8.41 1.79 9.60
CA ARG A 92 -9.85 1.94 9.89
C ARG A 92 -10.72 1.61 8.67
N LEU A 93 -10.32 2.06 7.48
CA LEU A 93 -11.05 1.77 6.25
C LEU A 93 -11.01 0.27 5.91
N LEU A 94 -9.86 -0.39 6.06
CA LEU A 94 -9.71 -1.82 5.81
C LEU A 94 -10.45 -2.68 6.86
N ALA A 95 -10.48 -2.23 8.11
CA ALA A 95 -11.24 -2.86 9.19
C ALA A 95 -12.76 -2.83 8.90
N ALA A 96 -13.28 -1.75 8.32
CA ALA A 96 -14.68 -1.67 7.91
C ALA A 96 -15.04 -2.65 6.77
N LEU A 97 -14.06 -3.03 5.95
CA LEU A 97 -14.23 -3.97 4.83
C LEU A 97 -14.15 -5.44 5.25
N THR A 98 -13.51 -5.74 6.38
CA THR A 98 -13.34 -7.11 6.85
C THR A 98 -14.39 -7.45 7.92
N PRO A 99 -15.25 -8.47 7.72
CA PRO A 99 -16.09 -8.95 8.80
C PRO A 99 -15.19 -9.47 9.92
N ALA A 100 -15.44 -9.06 11.16
CA ALA A 100 -14.61 -9.31 12.33
C ALA A 100 -14.14 -10.78 12.47
N ARG A 101 -12.98 -11.12 11.89
CA ARG A 101 -12.29 -12.39 12.17
C ARG A 101 -10.76 -12.30 12.23
N HIS A 102 -10.16 -11.12 12.22
CA HIS A 102 -8.69 -11.03 12.34
C HIS A 102 -8.20 -10.07 13.42
N LYS A 103 -8.74 -10.23 14.65
CA LYS A 103 -7.89 -10.09 15.84
C LYS A 103 -6.98 -11.32 15.93
N ARG A 104 -5.86 -11.31 15.20
CA ARG A 104 -4.63 -11.97 15.66
C ARG A 104 -3.46 -11.04 15.37
N ARG A 105 -3.18 -10.18 16.35
CA ARG A 105 -1.87 -9.52 16.48
C ARG A 105 -0.79 -10.60 16.49
N ARG A 106 0.18 -10.49 15.57
CA ARG A 106 1.60 -10.79 15.83
C ARG A 106 2.43 -9.81 14.99
N PRO A 107 3.40 -9.09 15.58
CA PRO A 107 4.28 -8.21 14.82
C PRO A 107 5.33 -9.09 14.14
N ALA A 108 5.24 -9.25 12.82
CA ALA A 108 6.35 -9.77 12.04
C ALA A 108 7.13 -8.56 11.51
N LYS A 109 7.98 -8.05 12.38
CA LYS A 109 9.09 -7.19 12.03
C LYS A 109 10.15 -8.14 11.47
N ASP A 110 10.27 -8.26 10.15
CA ASP A 110 11.35 -9.03 9.55
C ASP A 110 11.77 -8.44 8.19
N LEU A 111 13.01 -7.92 8.22
CA LEU A 111 13.96 -7.70 7.13
C LEU A 111 13.65 -6.70 6.00
N ILE A 112 14.00 -5.43 6.25
CA ILE A 112 14.84 -4.66 5.31
C ILE A 112 16.09 -4.22 6.07
N ASN A 113 17.16 -4.99 5.94
CA ASN A 113 18.51 -4.54 6.28
C ASN A 113 19.35 -4.74 5.01
N PRO A 114 19.50 -3.72 4.14
CA PRO A 114 20.41 -3.82 3.02
C PRO A 114 21.84 -3.78 3.56
N GLU A 115 22.55 -4.87 3.36
CA GLU A 115 23.99 -4.94 3.46
C GLU A 115 24.59 -3.87 2.54
N SER A 116 25.30 -2.89 3.10
CA SER A 116 26.19 -2.00 2.37
C SER A 116 27.17 -1.37 3.34
N GLY A 117 28.41 -1.86 3.31
CA GLY A 117 29.50 -1.33 4.12
C GLY A 117 30.79 -2.12 3.94
N CYS A 118 31.34 -2.12 2.73
CA CYS A 118 32.73 -2.46 2.47
C CYS A 118 33.66 -1.50 3.23
N SER A 119 34.67 -2.03 3.93
CA SER A 119 36.09 -1.63 3.89
C SER A 119 36.93 -2.59 4.72
#